data_AF-A0A538D698-F1
#
_entry.id   AF-A0A538D698-F1
#
_cell.length_a   1.000
_cell.length_b   1.000
_cell.length_c   1.000
_cell.angle_alpha   90.00
_cell.angle_beta   90.00
_cell.angle_gamma   90.00
#
_symmetry.space_group_name_H-M   'P 1'
#
loop_
_entity.id
_entity.type
_entity.pdbx_description
1 polymer ?
#
loop_
_entity_poly.entity_id
_entity_poly.type
_entity_poly.pdbx_seq_one_letter_code
_entity_poly.pdbx_strand_id
1 'polypeptide(L)'
;MDLGYGLTETVQFELPDLAGAARLATLLRSRWAVSVNEEDDVALVDVCIRPRTDLASLMRTVEGWVARESLRAIRFELDGRVYILEAGEVDWAYVPRPAVEAEAA
;
A
#
# COMPACT_ATOMS: atom_id res chain seq x y z
N MET A 1 -6.60 21.91 23.08
CA MET A 1 -5.92 20.83 23.82
C MET A 1 -5.28 19.97 22.76
N ASP A 2 -3.98 20.19 22.54
CA ASP A 2 -3.19 19.49 21.54
C ASP A 2 -2.76 18.15 22.13
N LEU A 3 -3.28 17.06 21.57
CA LEU A 3 -3.01 15.70 22.00
C LEU A 3 -1.78 15.19 21.24
N GLY A 4 -0.61 15.75 21.57
CA GLY A 4 0.70 15.40 21.01
C GLY A 4 1.20 14.00 21.38
N TYR A 5 0.49 12.96 20.98
CA TYR A 5 0.86 11.55 21.15
C TYR A 5 1.19 11.00 19.76
N GLY A 6 2.42 10.54 19.56
CA GLY A 6 2.98 10.21 18.25
C GLY A 6 2.00 9.47 17.32
N LEU A 7 1.56 10.18 16.27
CA LEU A 7 0.63 9.67 15.27
C LEU A 7 1.27 8.47 14.59
N THR A 8 0.87 7.26 14.99
CA THR A 8 1.12 6.07 14.20
C THR A 8 0.29 6.21 12.94
N GLU A 9 0.96 6.37 11.80
CA GLU A 9 0.32 6.35 10.49
C GLU A 9 -0.01 4.88 10.19
N THR A 10 -1.20 4.63 9.65
CA THR A 10 -1.59 3.30 9.17
C THR A 10 -1.52 3.29 7.67
N VAL A 11 -0.84 2.29 7.12
CA VAL A 11 -0.84 1.99 5.69
C VAL A 11 -1.66 0.73 5.48
N GLN A 12 -2.69 0.82 4.65
CA GLN A 12 -3.57 -0.30 4.33
C GLN A 12 -3.27 -0.78 2.92
N PHE A 13 -2.97 -2.07 2.75
CA PHE A 13 -2.74 -2.68 1.45
C PHE A 13 -3.93 -3.58 1.07
N GLU A 14 -4.38 -3.47 -0.16
CA GLU A 14 -5.43 -4.32 -0.74
C GLU A 14 -4.78 -5.44 -1.55
N LEU A 15 -5.07 -6.70 -1.19
CA LEU A 15 -4.58 -7.88 -1.88
C LEU A 15 -5.71 -8.65 -2.57
N PRO A 16 -5.42 -9.39 -3.66
CA PRO A 16 -6.42 -10.16 -4.39
C PRO A 16 -7.03 -11.32 -3.61
N ASP A 17 -6.31 -11.85 -2.61
CA ASP A 17 -6.76 -12.99 -1.83
C ASP A 17 -6.16 -13.01 -0.41
N LEU A 18 -6.87 -13.66 0.51
CA LEU A 18 -6.50 -13.77 1.92
C LEU A 18 -5.18 -14.52 2.13
N ALA A 19 -4.85 -15.47 1.26
CA ALA A 19 -3.60 -16.22 1.37
C ALA A 19 -2.38 -15.33 1.08
N GLY A 20 -2.48 -14.43 0.09
CA GLY A 20 -1.51 -13.40 -0.23
C GLY A 20 -1.36 -12.40 0.91
N ALA A 21 -2.49 -11.92 1.45
CA ALA A 21 -2.51 -11.05 2.63
C ALA A 21 -1.82 -11.69 3.84
N ALA A 22 -2.07 -12.98 4.11
CA ALA A 22 -1.42 -13.71 5.19
C ALA A 22 0.10 -13.86 5.00
N ARG A 23 0.56 -14.12 3.76
CA ARG A 23 1.98 -14.18 3.42
C ARG A 23 2.66 -12.82 3.60
N LEU A 24 2.05 -11.74 3.11
CA LEU A 24 2.56 -10.39 3.27
C LEU A 24 2.63 -10.02 4.76
N ALA A 25 1.55 -10.25 5.52
CA ALA A 25 1.52 -9.95 6.93
C ALA A 25 2.59 -10.72 7.72
N THR A 26 2.84 -11.98 7.37
CA THR A 26 3.92 -12.77 7.98
C THR A 26 5.30 -12.16 7.74
N LEU A 27 5.56 -11.69 6.53
CA LEU A 27 6.80 -10.98 6.20
C LEU A 27 6.96 -9.71 7.05
N LEU A 28 5.91 -8.90 7.12
CA LEU A 28 5.94 -7.57 7.75
C LEU A 28 5.96 -7.62 9.28
N ARG A 29 5.38 -8.65 9.91
CA ARG A 29 5.36 -8.83 11.38
C ARG A 29 6.74 -8.94 12.02
N SER A 30 7.79 -9.19 11.24
CA SER A 30 9.17 -9.18 11.73
C SER A 30 9.61 -7.79 12.23
N ARG A 31 8.99 -6.72 11.76
CA ARG A 31 9.40 -5.33 12.03
C ARG A 31 8.25 -4.38 12.38
N TRP A 32 7.04 -4.63 11.87
CA TRP A 32 5.89 -3.74 12.06
C TRP A 32 4.75 -4.45 12.79
N ALA A 33 3.86 -3.66 13.41
CA ALA A 33 2.58 -4.15 13.89
C ALA A 33 1.62 -4.28 12.71
N VAL A 34 1.03 -5.46 12.53
CA VAL A 34 0.25 -5.80 11.33
C VAL A 34 -1.01 -6.56 11.68
N SER A 35 -2.15 -6.11 11.16
CA SER A 35 -3.42 -6.85 11.14
C SER A 35 -3.78 -7.29 9.72
N VAL A 36 -4.58 -8.36 9.65
CA VAL A 36 -5.18 -8.83 8.40
C VAL A 36 -6.67 -8.80 8.61
N ASN A 37 -7.38 -8.18 7.68
CA ASN A 37 -8.83 -8.07 7.67
C ASN A 37 -9.35 -8.49 6.29
N GLU A 38 -10.65 -8.71 6.20
CA GLU A 38 -11.34 -8.98 4.93
C GLU A 38 -12.62 -8.14 4.92
N GLU A 39 -12.77 -7.29 3.92
CA GLU A 39 -13.94 -6.42 3.74
C GLU A 39 -14.40 -6.51 2.29
N ASP A 40 -15.70 -6.73 2.06
CA ASP A 40 -16.29 -6.84 0.72
C ASP A 40 -15.53 -7.79 -0.24
N ASP A 41 -15.13 -8.97 0.27
CA ASP A 41 -14.32 -9.98 -0.43
C ASP A 41 -12.90 -9.50 -0.86
N VAL A 42 -12.42 -8.37 -0.30
CA VAL A 42 -11.07 -7.85 -0.48
C VAL A 42 -10.24 -8.13 0.77
N ALA A 43 -9.07 -8.74 0.59
CA ALA A 43 -8.16 -8.98 1.68
C ALA A 43 -7.32 -7.74 1.97
N LEU A 44 -7.32 -7.31 3.23
CA LEU A 44 -6.69 -6.07 3.69
C LEU A 44 -5.54 -6.38 4.65
N VAL A 45 -4.43 -5.66 4.49
CA VAL A 45 -3.29 -5.70 5.42
C VAL A 45 -3.02 -4.30 5.93
N ASP A 46 -3.29 -4.07 7.21
CA ASP A 46 -3.01 -2.80 7.87
C ASP A 46 -1.68 -2.87 8.58
N VAL A 47 -0.85 -1.85 8.38
CA VAL A 47 0.48 -1.75 8.95
C VAL A 47 0.59 -0.45 9.72
N CYS A 48 0.77 -0.54 11.03
CA CYS A 48 1.03 0.63 11.86
C CYS A 48 2.53 0.97 11.80
N ILE A 49 2.86 2.16 11.31
CA ILE A 49 4.23 2.65 11.23
C ILE A 49 4.47 3.80 12.21
N ARG A 50 5.72 3.95 12.65
CA ARG A 50 6.15 5.18 13.31
C ARG A 50 6.52 6.21 12.23
N PRO A 51 6.19 7.49 12.43
CA PRO A 51 6.16 8.45 11.34
C PRO A 51 7.50 8.66 10.63
N ARG A 52 7.41 8.97 9.34
CA ARG A 52 8.42 9.42 8.36
C ARG A 52 9.64 8.52 8.09
N THR A 53 10.17 7.78 9.07
CA THR A 53 11.38 6.95 8.87
C THR A 53 11.06 5.53 8.40
N ASP A 54 9.92 4.98 8.86
CA ASP A 54 9.57 3.59 8.54
C ASP A 54 8.80 3.44 7.22
N LEU A 55 8.14 4.49 6.70
CA LEU A 55 7.34 4.41 5.48
C LEU A 55 8.17 3.97 4.27
N ALA A 56 9.30 4.63 4.00
CA ALA A 56 10.13 4.26 2.84
C ALA A 56 10.65 2.81 2.91
N SER A 57 10.96 2.33 4.13
CA SER A 57 11.40 0.95 4.35
C SER A 57 10.26 -0.05 4.16
N LEU A 58 9.05 0.30 4.63
CA LEU A 58 7.84 -0.48 4.40
C LEU A 58 7.56 -0.58 2.90
N MET A 59 7.49 0.55 2.19
CA MET A 59 7.16 0.58 0.76
C MET A 59 8.12 -0.27 -0.07
N ARG A 60 9.44 -0.17 0.16
CA ARG A 60 10.42 -1.01 -0.56
C ARG A 60 10.29 -2.50 -0.23
N THR A 61 9.94 -2.83 1.01
CA THR A 61 9.75 -4.23 1.42
C THR A 61 8.52 -4.81 0.72
N VAL A 62 7.43 -4.06 0.67
CA VAL A 62 6.19 -4.47 0.00
C VAL A 62 6.41 -4.54 -1.51
N GLU A 63 7.05 -3.55 -2.13
CA GLU A 63 7.38 -3.55 -3.56
C GLU A 63 8.18 -4.81 -3.96
N GLY A 64 9.22 -5.14 -3.18
CA GLY A 64 10.00 -6.36 -3.40
C GLY A 64 9.17 -7.63 -3.24
N TRP A 65 8.21 -7.65 -2.32
CA TRP A 65 7.28 -8.76 -2.16
C TRP A 65 6.30 -8.89 -3.35
N VAL A 66 5.71 -7.78 -3.80
CA VAL A 66 4.79 -7.73 -4.96
C VAL A 66 5.51 -8.21 -6.22
N ALA A 67 6.78 -7.83 -6.41
CA ALA A 67 7.62 -8.30 -7.51
C ALA A 67 7.83 -9.83 -7.45
N ARG A 68 8.13 -10.37 -6.27
CA ARG A 68 8.37 -11.80 -6.06
C ARG A 68 7.10 -12.64 -6.27
N GLU A 69 5.94 -12.12 -5.86
CA GLU A 69 4.64 -12.77 -6.02
C GLU A 69 4.03 -12.56 -7.42
N SER A 70 4.70 -11.82 -8.31
CA SER A 70 4.25 -11.56 -9.69
C SER A 70 2.90 -10.84 -9.79
N LEU A 71 2.55 -10.03 -8.78
CA LEU A 71 1.25 -9.36 -8.68
C LEU A 71 1.12 -8.11 -9.57
N ARG A 72 2.19 -7.67 -10.25
CA ARG A 72 2.32 -6.44 -11.05
C ARG A 72 2.12 -5.15 -10.25
N ALA A 73 0.98 -4.97 -9.61
CA ALA A 73 0.68 -3.82 -8.78
C ALA A 73 -0.34 -4.18 -7.70
N ILE A 74 -0.28 -3.49 -6.57
CA ILE A 74 -1.32 -3.54 -5.53
C ILE A 74 -1.76 -2.13 -5.15
N ARG A 75 -3.01 -2.00 -4.70
CA ARG A 75 -3.53 -0.73 -4.20
C ARG A 75 -3.18 -0.58 -2.73
N PHE A 76 -2.94 0.66 -2.30
CA PHE A 76 -2.76 0.98 -0.89
C PHE A 76 -3.36 2.34 -0.52
N GLU A 77 -3.73 2.48 0.74
CA GLU A 77 -4.20 3.74 1.31
C GLU A 77 -3.19 4.25 2.36
N LEU A 78 -2.90 5.55 2.30
CA LEU A 78 -2.08 6.29 3.26
C LEU A 78 -2.75 7.66 3.50
N ASP A 79 -3.02 7.99 4.76
CA ASP A 79 -3.66 9.26 5.17
C ASP A 79 -4.96 9.57 4.39
N GLY A 80 -5.79 8.56 4.18
CA GLY A 80 -7.07 8.70 3.44
C GLY A 80 -6.91 8.92 1.94
N ARG A 81 -5.69 8.75 1.40
CA ARG A 81 -5.40 8.85 -0.02
C ARG A 81 -5.03 7.48 -0.56
N VAL A 82 -5.62 7.17 -1.71
CA VAL A 82 -5.43 5.90 -2.41
C VAL A 82 -4.31 6.05 -3.45
N TYR A 83 -3.44 5.05 -3.48
CA TYR A 83 -2.29 4.96 -4.35
C TYR A 83 -2.17 3.55 -4.95
N ILE A 84 -1.34 3.42 -5.98
CA ILE A 84 -0.98 2.14 -6.58
C ILE A 84 0.54 1.95 -6.39
N LEU A 85 0.92 0.80 -5.83
CA LEU A 85 2.30 0.36 -5.74
C LEU A 85 2.55 -0.65 -6.87
N GLU A 86 3.26 -0.21 -7.89
CA GLU A 86 3.71 -1.07 -8.99
C GLU A 86 5.03 -1.75 -8.61
N ALA A 87 5.17 -3.02 -8.95
CA ALA A 87 6.41 -3.75 -8.82
C ALA A 87 7.22 -3.70 -10.12
N GLY A 88 8.34 -3.01 -10.08
CA GLY A 88 9.25 -2.85 -11.22
C GLY A 88 9.78 -1.44 -11.33
N GLU A 89 10.61 -1.20 -12.34
CA GLU A 89 11.08 0.15 -12.63
C GLU A 89 9.86 0.98 -13.09
N VAL A 90 9.47 1.98 -12.28
CA VAL A 90 8.51 3.00 -12.70
C VAL A 90 9.15 3.74 -13.88
N ASP A 91 8.61 3.53 -15.08
CA ASP A 91 8.95 4.38 -16.21
C ASP A 91 8.29 5.74 -16.01
N TRP A 92 9.02 6.65 -15.36
CA TRP A 92 8.57 8.04 -15.15
C TRP A 92 8.31 8.81 -16.45
N ALA A 93 8.71 8.27 -17.62
CA ALA A 93 8.32 8.83 -18.91
C ALA A 93 6.86 8.51 -19.28
N TYR A 94 6.24 7.50 -18.65
CA TYR A 94 4.84 7.15 -18.86
C TYR A 94 3.96 7.74 -17.76
N VAL A 95 3.65 9.03 -17.89
CA VAL A 95 2.51 9.62 -17.18
C VAL A 95 1.32 9.59 -18.15
N PRO A 96 0.34 8.67 -18.00
CA PRO A 96 -0.88 8.74 -18.79
C PRO A 96 -1.58 10.06 -18.44
N ARG A 97 -1.55 11.01 -19.39
CA ARG A 97 -2.33 12.23 -19.27
C ARG A 97 -3.80 11.81 -19.13
N PRO A 98 -4.55 12.26 -18.11
CA PRO A 98 -5.97 11.99 -18.05
C PRO A 98 -6.57 12.49 -19.36
N ALA A 99 -7.31 11.62 -20.05
CA ALA A 99 -8.10 12.02 -21.20
C ALA A 99 -9.10 13.06 -20.69
N VAL A 100 -8.77 14.34 -20.86
CA VAL A 100 -9.77 15.40 -20.87
C VAL A 100 -10.67 15.01 -22.03
N GLU A 101 -11.81 14.39 -21.73
CA GLU A 101 -12.93 14.36 -22.65
C GLU A 101 -13.21 15.82 -22.98
N ALA A 102 -12.83 16.20 -24.19
CA ALA A 102 -13.22 17.47 -24.75
C ALA A 102 -14.74 17.45 -24.82
N GLU A 103 -15.37 18.11 -23.86
CA GLU A 103 -16.79 18.44 -23.92
C GLU A 103 -16.98 19.30 -25.18
N ALA A 104 -17.42 18.64 -26.24
CA ALA A 104 -17.85 19.25 -27.48
C ALA A 104 -19.37 19.38 -27.42
N ALA A 105 -19.87 20.58 -27.14
CA ALA A 105 -21.01 21.22 -27.81
C ALA A 105 -21.32 22.58 -27.17
#